data_AF-A0A7G9YAZ2-F1
#
_entry.id   AF-A0A7G9YAZ2-F1
#
_cell.length_a   1.000
_cell.length_b   1.000
_cell.length_c   1.000
_cell.angle_alpha   90.00
_cell.angle_beta   90.00
_cell.angle_gamma   90.00
#
_symmetry.space_group_name_H-M   'P 1'
#
loop_
_entity.id
_entity.type
_entity.pdbx_description
1 polymer ?
#
loop_
_entity_poly.entity_id
_entity_poly.type
_entity_poly.pdbx_seq_one_letter_code
_entity_poly.pdbx_strand_id
1 'polypeptide(L)'
;MGYYRKLIPFKETPTSEEATRLSAEFDSLFSTKTGYPALDDRITKTMGKKSELLMVLKHPEVPLHNNESELGARAQVRRRDVSLHTMTEDGTKANDTFLTIVQTAKKLGVGAYEYIYDRVSKRFRMPSLAELIAAKKFPEIDADTG
;
A
#
# COMPACT_ATOMS: atom_id res chain seq x y z
N MET A 1 9.90 -24.75 -2.04
CA MET A 1 9.85 -23.39 -2.60
C MET A 1 8.43 -22.86 -2.39
N GLY A 2 8.26 -21.73 -1.68
CA GLY A 2 6.92 -21.25 -1.27
C GLY A 2 6.16 -20.48 -2.36
N TYR A 3 4.82 -20.45 -2.26
CA TYR A 3 3.91 -19.82 -3.22
C TYR A 3 4.31 -18.38 -3.60
N TYR A 4 4.63 -17.53 -2.61
CA TYR A 4 4.97 -16.12 -2.85
C TYR A 4 6.19 -15.90 -3.75
N ARG A 5 7.11 -16.86 -3.86
CA ARG A 5 8.25 -16.74 -4.79
C ARG A 5 7.80 -16.80 -6.25
N LYS A 6 6.65 -17.42 -6.54
CA LYS A 6 6.06 -17.47 -7.89
C LYS A 6 5.46 -16.14 -8.32
N LEU A 7 5.11 -15.27 -7.36
CA LEU A 7 4.61 -13.94 -7.65
C LEU A 7 5.71 -12.99 -8.14
N ILE A 8 6.99 -13.27 -7.86
CA ILE A 8 8.12 -12.46 -8.32
C ILE A 8 8.23 -12.48 -9.86
N PRO A 9 8.38 -13.65 -10.54
CA PRO A 9 8.46 -13.68 -12.00
C PRO A 9 7.15 -13.23 -12.67
N PHE A 10 5.99 -13.43 -12.03
CA PHE A 10 4.71 -12.91 -12.55
C PHE A 10 4.73 -11.38 -12.74
N LYS A 11 5.38 -10.63 -11.85
CA LYS A 11 5.47 -9.16 -11.97
C LYS A 11 6.24 -8.70 -13.20
N GLU A 12 7.21 -9.50 -13.66
CA GLU A 12 8.03 -9.18 -14.83
C GLU A 12 7.26 -9.39 -16.14
N THR A 13 6.41 -10.42 -16.19
CA THR A 13 5.60 -10.76 -17.36
C THR A 13 4.17 -11.12 -16.95
N PRO A 14 3.35 -10.13 -16.56
CA PRO A 14 2.01 -10.39 -16.07
C PRO A 14 1.08 -10.74 -17.23
N THR A 15 0.45 -11.92 -17.16
CA THR A 15 -0.55 -12.37 -18.13
C THR A 15 -1.80 -12.83 -17.40
N SER A 16 -2.97 -12.65 -18.03
CA SER A 16 -4.25 -13.05 -17.43
C SER A 16 -4.33 -14.57 -17.20
N GLU A 17 -3.73 -15.37 -18.08
CA GLU A 17 -3.66 -16.83 -17.92
C GLU A 17 -2.87 -17.23 -16.67
N GLU A 18 -1.70 -16.61 -16.46
CA GLU A 18 -0.85 -16.89 -15.30
C GLU A 18 -1.48 -16.37 -14.00
N ALA A 19 -2.17 -15.23 -14.04
CA ALA A 19 -2.93 -14.72 -12.92
C ALA A 19 -4.02 -15.71 -12.47
N THR A 20 -4.80 -16.25 -13.41
CA THR A 20 -5.82 -17.26 -13.12
C THR A 20 -5.19 -18.54 -12.58
N ARG A 21 -4.09 -19.00 -13.18
CA ARG A 21 -3.35 -20.19 -12.72
C ARG A 21 -2.86 -20.03 -11.28
N LEU A 22 -2.25 -18.90 -10.95
CA LEU A 22 -1.74 -18.61 -9.60
C LEU A 22 -2.89 -18.49 -8.59
N SER A 23 -3.97 -17.80 -8.95
CA SER A 23 -5.18 -17.69 -8.11
C SER A 23 -5.78 -19.06 -7.75
N ALA A 24 -5.89 -19.96 -8.74
CA ALA A 24 -6.39 -21.32 -8.51
C ALA A 24 -5.40 -22.18 -7.69
N GLU A 25 -4.09 -22.00 -7.91
CA GLU A 25 -3.05 -22.67 -7.12
C GLU A 25 -3.13 -22.26 -5.63
N PHE A 26 -3.44 -20.98 -5.35
CA PHE A 26 -3.67 -20.50 -3.98
C PHE A 26 -4.87 -21.20 -3.33
N ASP A 27 -5.99 -21.31 -4.03
CA ASP A 27 -7.18 -22.02 -3.51
C ASP A 27 -6.87 -23.47 -3.21
N SER A 28 -6.16 -24.15 -4.12
CA SER A 28 -5.73 -25.52 -3.90
C SER A 28 -4.84 -25.65 -2.67
N LEU A 29 -3.86 -24.74 -2.48
CA LEU A 29 -2.94 -24.78 -1.35
C LEU A 29 -3.66 -24.62 -0.01
N PHE A 30 -4.61 -23.69 0.06
CA PHE A 30 -5.29 -23.33 1.31
C PHE A 30 -6.70 -23.95 1.47
N SER A 31 -7.06 -24.92 0.62
CA SER A 31 -8.23 -25.79 0.82
C SER A 31 -7.94 -26.99 1.74
N THR A 32 -6.65 -27.26 2.01
CA THR A 32 -6.21 -28.41 2.80
C THR A 32 -6.71 -28.30 4.25
N LYS A 33 -7.25 -29.40 4.77
CA LYS A 33 -7.55 -29.58 6.20
C LYS A 33 -6.49 -30.49 6.81
N THR A 34 -5.82 -30.01 7.85
CA THR A 34 -4.71 -30.74 8.47
C THR A 34 -5.15 -31.52 9.71
N GLY A 35 -6.36 -31.26 10.22
CA GLY A 35 -6.87 -31.86 11.47
C GLY A 35 -6.21 -31.28 12.72
N TYR A 36 -5.43 -30.20 12.56
CA TYR A 36 -4.80 -29.49 13.67
C TYR A 36 -5.47 -28.11 13.79
N PRO A 37 -6.32 -27.89 14.82
CA PRO A 37 -7.22 -26.75 14.87
C PRO A 37 -6.54 -25.38 14.69
N ALA A 38 -5.37 -25.20 15.28
CA ALA A 38 -4.64 -23.93 15.17
C ALA A 38 -4.11 -23.68 13.76
N LEU A 39 -3.71 -24.72 13.02
CA LEU A 39 -3.27 -24.58 11.62
C LEU A 39 -4.46 -24.40 10.68
N ASP A 40 -5.55 -25.15 10.89
CA ASP A 40 -6.80 -25.00 10.13
C ASP A 40 -7.41 -23.59 10.27
N ASP A 41 -7.32 -22.98 11.46
CA ASP A 41 -7.71 -21.58 11.68
C ASP A 41 -6.84 -20.60 10.89
N ARG A 42 -5.51 -20.82 10.83
CA ARG A 42 -4.60 -19.99 10.03
C ARG A 42 -4.85 -20.12 8.54
N ILE A 43 -5.11 -21.33 8.06
CA ILE A 43 -5.48 -21.60 6.66
C ILE A 43 -6.76 -20.85 6.30
N THR A 44 -7.79 -20.96 7.16
CA THR A 44 -9.08 -20.27 6.96
C THR A 44 -8.92 -18.75 6.94
N LYS A 45 -8.14 -18.18 7.88
CA LYS A 45 -7.85 -16.73 7.91
C LYS A 45 -7.07 -16.26 6.68
N THR A 46 -6.19 -17.10 6.15
CA THR A 46 -5.40 -16.77 4.95
C THR A 46 -6.28 -16.79 3.71
N MET A 47 -7.17 -17.78 3.58
CA MET A 47 -8.20 -17.81 2.54
C MET A 47 -9.12 -16.59 2.59
N GLY A 48 -9.56 -16.20 3.78
CA GLY A 48 -10.40 -15.01 3.97
C GLY A 48 -9.74 -13.70 3.55
N LYS A 49 -8.41 -13.68 3.31
CA LYS A 49 -7.63 -12.52 2.85
C LYS A 49 -7.09 -12.69 1.43
N LYS A 50 -7.59 -13.66 0.67
CA LYS A 50 -7.08 -13.98 -0.67
C LYS A 50 -7.05 -12.75 -1.58
N SER A 51 -8.13 -11.96 -1.58
CA SER A 51 -8.25 -10.74 -2.39
C SER A 51 -7.12 -9.75 -2.14
N GLU A 52 -6.76 -9.54 -0.88
CA GLU A 52 -5.70 -8.61 -0.46
C GLU A 52 -4.32 -9.20 -0.74
N LEU A 53 -4.13 -10.49 -0.46
CA LEU A 53 -2.85 -11.18 -0.62
C LEU A 53 -2.47 -11.39 -2.10
N LEU A 54 -3.46 -11.47 -2.99
CA LEU A 54 -3.28 -11.63 -4.43
C LEU A 54 -3.54 -10.36 -5.23
N MET A 55 -3.59 -9.19 -4.59
CA MET A 55 -3.77 -7.90 -5.27
C MET A 55 -2.74 -7.67 -6.39
N VAL A 56 -1.53 -8.20 -6.23
CA VAL A 56 -0.45 -8.15 -7.23
C VAL A 56 -0.85 -8.77 -8.58
N LEU A 57 -1.83 -9.69 -8.60
CA LEU A 57 -2.31 -10.29 -9.84
C LEU A 57 -3.12 -9.31 -10.70
N LYS A 58 -3.70 -8.27 -10.08
CA LYS A 58 -4.41 -7.16 -10.75
C LYS A 58 -3.50 -5.95 -10.96
N HIS A 59 -2.62 -5.71 -9.98
CA HIS A 59 -1.70 -4.58 -9.95
C HIS A 59 -0.25 -5.08 -9.77
N PRO A 60 0.41 -5.53 -10.84
CA PRO A 60 1.78 -6.05 -10.77
C PRO A 60 2.80 -5.00 -10.33
N GLU A 61 2.47 -3.71 -10.34
CA GLU A 61 3.29 -2.65 -9.79
C GLU A 61 3.36 -2.69 -8.25
N VAL A 62 2.35 -3.28 -7.58
CA VAL A 62 2.28 -3.32 -6.12
C VAL A 62 3.44 -4.13 -5.54
N PRO A 63 4.16 -3.61 -4.53
CA PRO A 63 5.20 -4.37 -3.85
C PRO A 63 4.63 -5.61 -3.13
N LEU A 64 5.35 -6.74 -3.21
CA LEU A 64 5.03 -7.97 -2.45
C LEU A 64 5.38 -7.87 -0.96
N HIS A 65 5.97 -6.75 -0.54
CA HIS A 65 6.36 -6.48 0.83
C HIS A 65 5.61 -5.24 1.34
N ASN A 66 5.42 -5.16 2.64
CA ASN A 66 4.74 -4.05 3.30
C ASN A 66 5.67 -2.88 3.69
N ASN A 67 6.93 -2.88 3.22
CA ASN A 67 7.96 -1.92 3.65
C ASN A 67 7.48 -0.46 3.59
N GLU A 68 6.81 -0.05 2.51
CA GLU A 68 6.32 1.34 2.39
C GLU A 68 5.25 1.68 3.42
N SER A 69 4.31 0.76 3.65
CA SER A 69 3.26 0.90 4.67
C SER A 69 3.87 0.96 6.08
N GLU A 70 4.85 0.10 6.36
CA GLU A 70 5.57 0.11 7.64
C GLU A 70 6.37 1.40 7.83
N LEU A 71 7.09 1.87 6.81
CA LEU A 71 7.81 3.13 6.84
C LEU A 71 6.88 4.33 7.10
N GLY A 72 5.68 4.32 6.52
CA GLY A 72 4.64 5.32 6.78
C GLY A 72 4.20 5.32 8.24
N ALA A 73 3.88 4.16 8.81
CA ALA A 73 3.52 4.02 10.22
C ALA A 73 4.67 4.48 11.15
N ARG A 74 5.91 4.11 10.82
CA ARG A 74 7.11 4.54 11.56
C ARG A 74 7.28 6.06 11.55
N ALA A 75 6.88 6.77 10.50
CA ALA A 75 6.98 8.23 10.45
C ALA A 75 6.07 8.89 11.51
N GLN A 76 4.86 8.38 11.71
CA GLN A 76 3.96 8.85 12.75
C GLN A 76 4.51 8.58 14.15
N VAL A 77 5.01 7.35 14.39
CA VAL A 77 5.60 6.96 15.68
C VAL A 77 6.80 7.83 16.03
N ARG A 78 7.74 8.05 15.08
CA ARG A 78 8.89 8.94 15.30
C ARG A 78 8.48 10.38 15.58
N ARG A 79 7.46 10.90 14.87
CA ARG A 79 6.98 12.26 15.12
C ARG A 79 6.41 12.39 16.54
N ARG A 80 5.66 11.40 17.01
CA ARG A 80 5.15 11.34 18.39
C ARG A 80 6.27 11.23 19.42
N ASP A 81 7.31 10.44 19.13
CA ASP A 81 8.46 10.28 20.01
C ASP A 81 9.20 11.61 20.22
N VAL A 82 9.39 12.38 19.14
CA VAL A 82 10.05 13.70 19.19
C VAL A 82 9.15 14.80 19.75
N SER A 83 7.86 14.80 19.41
CA SER A 83 6.94 15.93 19.66
C SER A 83 6.00 15.70 20.85
N LEU A 84 6.11 14.55 21.52
CA LEU A 84 5.14 14.03 22.49
C LEU A 84 3.71 13.97 21.92
N HIS A 85 2.71 13.85 22.79
CA HIS A 85 1.31 13.89 22.40
C HIS A 85 0.79 15.33 22.32
N THR A 86 -0.22 15.52 21.49
CA THR A 86 -1.00 16.74 21.44
C THR A 86 -1.91 16.84 22.67
N MET A 87 -2.18 18.07 23.12
CA MET A 87 -3.05 18.34 24.28
C MET A 87 -4.49 18.64 23.85
N THR A 88 -4.69 19.05 22.60
CA THR A 88 -5.99 19.44 22.04
C THR A 88 -6.26 18.70 20.74
N GLU A 89 -7.54 18.56 20.40
CA GLU A 89 -7.98 17.98 19.13
C GLU A 89 -7.43 18.75 17.92
N ASP A 90 -7.42 20.09 18.01
CA ASP A 90 -6.87 20.95 16.95
C ASP A 90 -5.37 20.73 16.76
N GLY A 91 -4.62 20.50 17.84
CA GLY A 91 -3.21 20.12 17.77
C GLY A 91 -3.00 18.79 17.05
N THR A 92 -3.86 17.80 17.33
CA THR A 92 -3.86 16.51 16.63
C THR A 92 -4.12 16.68 15.14
N LYS A 93 -5.19 17.40 14.79
CA LYS A 93 -5.57 17.69 13.41
C LYS A 93 -4.45 18.41 12.66
N ALA A 94 -3.82 19.41 13.27
CA ALA A 94 -2.70 20.12 12.66
C ALA A 94 -1.52 19.16 12.39
N ASN A 95 -1.13 18.36 13.39
CA ASN A 95 -0.03 17.42 13.24
C ASN A 95 -0.28 16.38 12.13
N ASP A 96 -1.47 15.78 12.10
CA ASP A 96 -1.86 14.79 11.10
C ASP A 96 -1.92 15.39 9.70
N THR A 97 -2.44 16.61 9.57
CA THR A 97 -2.50 17.35 8.30
C THR A 97 -1.09 17.62 7.77
N PHE A 98 -0.21 18.20 8.59
CA PHE A 98 1.17 18.49 8.16
C PHE A 98 1.95 17.20 7.88
N LEU A 99 1.73 16.13 8.64
CA LEU A 99 2.39 14.85 8.37
C LEU A 99 1.96 14.31 7.00
N THR A 100 0.66 14.36 6.71
CA THR A 100 0.09 13.91 5.44
C THR A 100 0.66 14.71 4.26
N ILE A 101 0.74 16.04 4.38
CA ILE A 101 1.33 16.90 3.35
C ILE A 101 2.79 16.53 3.10
N VAL A 102 3.59 16.41 4.17
CA VAL A 102 5.03 16.11 4.06
C VAL A 102 5.27 14.72 3.44
N GLN A 103 4.55 13.69 3.88
CA GLN A 103 4.71 12.34 3.34
C GLN A 103 4.25 12.26 1.89
N THR A 104 3.14 12.92 1.54
CA THR A 104 2.63 12.96 0.16
C THR A 104 3.59 13.69 -0.77
N ALA A 105 4.07 14.87 -0.37
CA ALA A 105 5.07 15.62 -1.14
C ALA A 105 6.34 14.77 -1.37
N LYS A 106 6.82 14.06 -0.34
CA LYS A 106 7.96 13.14 -0.46
C LYS A 106 7.70 12.02 -1.47
N LYS A 107 6.52 11.38 -1.46
CA LYS A 107 6.14 10.34 -2.43
C LYS A 107 6.04 10.85 -3.88
N LEU A 108 5.77 12.13 -4.05
CA LEU A 108 5.69 12.81 -5.33
C LEU A 108 7.01 13.45 -5.77
N GLY A 109 8.07 13.37 -4.96
CA GLY A 109 9.36 14.00 -5.25
C GLY A 109 9.34 15.54 -5.13
N VAL A 110 8.33 16.10 -4.46
CA VAL A 110 8.19 17.54 -4.23
C VAL A 110 8.84 17.94 -2.91
N GLY A 111 9.62 19.02 -2.92
CA GLY A 111 10.17 19.59 -1.69
C GLY A 111 9.07 20.06 -0.74
N ALA A 112 8.92 19.43 0.42
CA ALA A 112 7.84 19.73 1.35
C ALA A 112 7.86 21.18 1.86
N TYR A 113 9.05 21.73 2.11
CA TYR A 113 9.20 23.15 2.50
C TYR A 113 8.72 24.09 1.40
N GLU A 114 9.20 23.90 0.16
CA GLU A 114 8.81 24.71 -1.00
C GLU A 114 7.30 24.67 -1.23
N TYR A 115 6.70 23.47 -1.12
CA TYR A 115 5.26 23.30 -1.26
C TYR A 115 4.48 24.06 -0.19
N ILE A 116 4.86 23.92 1.09
CA ILE A 116 4.19 24.63 2.19
C ILE A 116 4.37 26.13 2.03
N TYR A 117 5.57 26.59 1.68
CA TYR A 117 5.85 28.01 1.47
C TYR A 117 5.01 28.59 0.32
N ASP A 118 4.89 27.88 -0.80
CA ASP A 118 4.04 28.29 -1.93
C ASP A 118 2.56 28.46 -1.52
N ARG A 119 2.03 27.54 -0.70
CA ARG A 119 0.65 27.60 -0.19
C ARG A 119 0.44 28.71 0.83
N VAL A 120 1.32 28.86 1.81
CA VAL A 120 1.21 29.89 2.86
C VAL A 120 1.41 31.29 2.29
N SER A 121 2.32 31.45 1.32
CA SER A 121 2.55 32.72 0.62
C SER A 121 1.48 33.05 -0.42
N LYS A 122 0.48 32.16 -0.62
CA LYS A 122 -0.62 32.31 -1.59
C LYS A 122 -0.13 32.51 -3.03
N ARG A 123 1.06 32.01 -3.35
CA ARG A 123 1.66 32.11 -4.70
C ARG A 123 1.02 31.11 -5.66
N PHE A 124 0.66 29.94 -5.16
CA PHE A 124 0.01 28.86 -5.90
C PHE A 124 0.69 28.52 -7.23
N ARG A 125 2.02 28.62 -7.30
CA ARG A 125 2.78 28.32 -8.53
C ARG A 125 2.94 26.81 -8.75
N MET A 126 2.93 26.04 -7.66
CA MET A 126 3.02 24.58 -7.75
C MET A 126 1.62 23.97 -7.92
N PRO A 127 1.44 22.93 -8.75
CA PRO A 127 0.21 22.14 -8.77
C PRO A 127 -0.12 21.58 -7.39
N SER A 128 -1.40 21.37 -7.12
CA SER A 128 -1.84 20.71 -5.89
C SER A 128 -1.31 19.28 -5.81
N LEU A 129 -1.10 18.79 -4.58
CA LEU A 129 -0.75 17.38 -4.39
C LEU A 129 -1.81 16.46 -4.99
N ALA A 130 -3.09 16.87 -5.00
CA ALA A 130 -4.18 16.11 -5.61
C ALA A 130 -4.01 15.96 -7.13
N GLU A 131 -3.68 17.04 -7.84
CA GLU A 131 -3.41 17.01 -9.28
C GLU A 131 -2.19 16.15 -9.60
N LEU A 132 -1.13 16.25 -8.78
CA LEU A 132 0.07 15.43 -8.94
C LEU A 132 -0.18 13.94 -8.71
N ILE A 133 -1.08 13.59 -7.77
CA ILE A 133 -1.51 12.20 -7.56
C ILE A 133 -2.27 11.70 -8.80
N ALA A 134 -3.22 12.48 -9.31
CA ALA A 134 -4.03 12.10 -10.47
C ALA A 134 -3.18 11.92 -11.74
N ALA A 135 -2.10 12.69 -11.89
CA ALA A 135 -1.18 12.59 -13.01
C ALA A 135 -0.30 11.31 -12.98
N LYS A 136 -0.10 10.68 -11.81
CA LYS A 136 0.80 9.54 -11.62
C LYS A 136 0.11 8.17 -11.83
N LYS A 137 -0.78 8.04 -12.83
CA LYS A 137 -1.51 6.78 -13.10
C LYS A 137 -0.56 5.59 -13.30
N PHE A 138 -0.86 4.48 -12.66
CA PHE A 138 -0.21 3.17 -12.86
C PHE A 138 -1.08 2.32 -13.82
N PRO A 139 -0.48 1.48 -14.68
CA PRO A 139 -1.23 0.60 -15.58
C PRO A 139 -1.92 -0.52 -14.80
N GLU A 140 -3.25 -0.60 -14.88
CA GLU A 140 -4.05 -1.69 -14.30
C GLU A 140 -4.13 -2.86 -15.30
N ILE A 141 -4.09 -4.10 -14.79
CA ILE A 141 -4.40 -5.28 -15.59
C ILE A 141 -5.83 -5.70 -15.26
N ASP A 142 -6.70 -5.62 -16.27
CA ASP A 142 -8.07 -6.11 -16.22
C ASP A 142 -8.08 -7.64 -16.15
N ALA A 143 -7.84 -8.19 -14.95
CA ALA A 143 -8.16 -9.57 -14.64
C ALA A 143 -9.67 -9.64 -14.34
N ASP A 144 -10.46 -9.71 -15.41
CA ASP A 144 -11.88 -10.02 -15.37
C ASP A 144 -12.06 -11.31 -14.54
N THR A 145 -12.69 -11.17 -13.38
CA THR A 145 -12.90 -12.24 -12.42
C THR A 145 -14.35 -12.68 -12.57
N GLY A 146 -14.61 -13.54 -13.55
CA GLY A 146 -15.81 -14.38 -13.61
C GLY A 146 -15.73 -15.55 -12.65
#